data_AF-A0A3D3BCX1-F1
#
_entry.id   AF-A0A3D3BCX1-F1
#
_cell.length_a   1.000
_cell.length_b   1.000
_cell.length_c   1.000
_cell.angle_alpha   90.00
_cell.angle_beta   90.00
_cell.angle_gamma   90.00
#
_symmetry.space_group_name_H-M   'P 1'
#
loop_
_entity.id
_entity.type
_entity.pdbx_description
1 polymer ?
#
loop_
_entity_poly.entity_id
_entity_poly.type
_entity_poly.pdbx_seq_one_letter_code
_entity_poly.pdbx_strand_id
1 'polypeptide(L)' 'MDSLMRTVDAKLLELLVCPLTQGHLRYDRERNELVSEKARLAYPIRDGVPIMLVSEARKLDA' A
#
# COMPACT_ATOMS: atom_id res chain seq x y z
N MET A 1 -15.51 20.05 14.22
CA MET A 1 -14.12 19.57 14.41
C MET A 1 -13.98 18.33 13.58
N ASP A 2 -13.30 18.51 12.47
CA ASP A 2 -13.43 17.75 11.24
C ASP A 2 -13.11 16.27 11.38
N SER A 3 -14.09 15.45 10.99
CA SER A 3 -13.92 14.34 10.05
C SER A 3 -12.53 13.70 10.04
N LEU A 4 -12.15 13.05 11.15
CA LEU A 4 -10.98 12.17 11.22
C LEU A 4 -11.32 10.75 10.74
N MET A 5 -12.27 10.61 9.81
CA MET A 5 -12.25 9.43 8.93
C MET A 5 -11.06 9.62 8.00
N ARG A 6 -9.90 9.14 8.46
CA ARG A 6 -8.66 9.01 7.71
C ARG A 6 -8.84 7.97 6.60
N THR A 7 -9.73 8.24 5.65
CA THR A 7 -9.64 7.63 4.34
C THR A 7 -8.28 8.03 3.80
N VAL A 8 -7.41 7.06 3.57
CA VAL A 8 -6.09 7.32 3.00
C VAL A 8 -6.32 7.99 1.64
N ASP A 9 -5.84 9.22 1.49
CA ASP A 9 -6.02 9.98 0.26
C ASP A 9 -5.32 9.23 -0.88
N ALA A 10 -6.09 8.82 -1.89
CA ALA A 10 -5.58 8.08 -3.02
C ALA A 10 -4.46 8.84 -3.76
N LYS A 11 -4.52 10.18 -3.79
CA LYS A 11 -3.45 11.02 -4.37
C LYS A 11 -2.17 10.99 -3.55
N LEU A 12 -2.28 10.86 -2.22
CA LEU A 12 -1.11 10.68 -1.35
C LEU A 12 -0.50 9.29 -1.53
N LEU A 13 -1.33 8.26 -1.73
CA LEU A 13 -0.86 6.91 -2.04
C LEU A 13 -0.11 6.83 -3.38
N GLU A 14 -0.51 7.63 -4.37
CA GLU A 14 0.17 7.72 -5.68
C GLU A 14 1.60 8.28 -5.60
N LEU A 15 1.93 9.03 -4.54
CA LEU A 15 3.29 9.52 -4.28
C LEU A 15 4.20 8.45 -3.63
N LEU A 16 3.62 7.38 -3.09
CA LEU A 16 4.38 6.33 -2.43
C LEU A 16 5.02 5.39 -3.46
N VAL A 17 6.27 5.04 -3.20
CA VAL A 17 7.03 4.06 -4.00
C VAL A 17 7.30 2.80 -3.19
N CYS A 18 7.47 1.67 -3.88
CA CYS A 18 7.83 0.41 -3.27
C CYS A 18 9.20 0.52 -2.57
N PRO A 19 9.35 0.08 -1.30
CA PRO A 19 10.60 0.23 -0.56
C PRO A 19 11.76 -0.58 -1.15
N LEU A 20 11.45 -1.66 -1.89
CA LEU A 20 12.46 -2.52 -2.52
C LEU A 20 12.84 -2.08 -3.93
N THR A 21 11.85 -1.70 -4.75
CA THR A 21 12.07 -1.47 -6.18
C THR A 21 12.06 0.00 -6.56
N GLN A 22 11.67 0.88 -5.62
CA GLN A 22 11.47 2.32 -5.85
C GLN A 22 10.47 2.62 -6.98
N GLY A 23 9.67 1.64 -7.38
CA GLY A 23 8.66 1.76 -8.43
C GLY A 23 7.28 2.09 -7.88
N HIS A 24 6.36 2.42 -8.78
CA HIS A 24 4.97 2.71 -8.46
C HIS A 24 4.28 1.56 -7.72
N LEU A 25 3.34 1.94 -6.84
CA LEU A 25 2.43 1.05 -6.15
C LEU A 25 1.01 1.24 -6.69
N ARG A 26 0.30 0.14 -6.90
CA ARG A 26 -1.12 0.16 -7.23
C ARG A 26 -1.91 -0.05 -5.94
N TYR A 27 -2.84 0.85 -5.64
CA TYR A 27 -3.75 0.63 -4.52
C TYR A 27 -4.82 -0.41 -4.90
N ASP A 28 -4.91 -1.47 -4.10
CA ASP A 28 -5.97 -2.47 -4.14
C ASP A 28 -7.01 -2.15 -3.06
N ARG A 29 -8.14 -1.59 -3.49
CA ARG A 29 -9.24 -1.20 -2.58
C ARG A 29 -9.95 -2.38 -1.95
N GLU A 30 -10.03 -3.51 -2.65
CA GLU A 30 -10.76 -4.68 -2.15
C GLU A 30 -10.02 -5.33 -0.99
N ARG A 31 -8.69 -5.38 -1.09
CA ARG A 31 -7.83 -5.96 -0.04
C ARG A 31 -7.27 -4.93 0.93
N ASN A 32 -7.44 -3.64 0.63
CA ASN A 32 -6.85 -2.51 1.36
C ASN A 32 -5.32 -2.62 1.47
N GLU A 33 -4.65 -2.80 0.33
CA GLU A 33 -3.20 -3.01 0.24
C GLU A 33 -2.57 -2.18 -0.88
N LEU A 34 -1.27 -1.89 -0.77
CA LEU A 34 -0.44 -1.31 -1.83
C LEU A 34 0.34 -2.40 -2.54
N VAL A 35 0.08 -2.60 -3.82
CA VAL A 35 0.63 -3.70 -4.62
C VAL A 35 1.83 -3.22 -5.43
N SER A 36 2.96 -3.91 -5.29
CA SER A 36 4.11 -3.78 -6.18
C SER A 36 4.22 -5.02 -7.06
N GLU A 37 3.88 -4.87 -8.33
CA GLU A 37 3.96 -5.97 -9.31
C GLU A 37 5.40 -6.43 -9.54
N LYS A 38 6.34 -5.46 -9.65
CA LYS A 38 7.77 -5.75 -9.80
C LYS A 38 8.35 -6.53 -8.63
N ALA A 39 7.95 -6.18 -7.41
CA ALA A 39 8.42 -6.88 -6.21
C ALA A 39 7.65 -8.17 -5.93
N ARG A 40 6.51 -8.40 -6.62
CA ARG A 40 5.59 -9.52 -6.36
C ARG A 40 5.09 -9.53 -4.91
N LEU A 41 4.84 -8.34 -4.36
CA LEU A 41 4.45 -8.12 -2.97
C LEU A 41 3.27 -7.15 -2.87
N ALA A 42 2.43 -7.35 -1.85
CA ALA A 42 1.37 -6.44 -1.45
C ALA A 42 1.56 -6.03 0.03
N TYR A 43 1.64 -4.72 0.27
CA TYR A 43 1.84 -4.11 1.59
C TYR A 43 0.49 -3.72 2.19
N PRO A 44 0.10 -4.26 3.36
CA PRO A 44 -1.22 -4.00 3.92
C PRO A 44 -1.35 -2.58 4.47
N ILE A 45 -2.55 -2.02 4.41
CA ILE A 45 -2.91 -0.79 5.11
C ILE A 45 -3.72 -1.18 6.35
N ARG A 46 -3.25 -0.78 7.54
CA ARG A 46 -3.92 -1.03 8.83
C ARG A 46 -4.19 0.30 9.50
N ASP A 47 -5.42 0.56 9.92
CA ASP A 47 -5.85 1.82 10.54
C ASP A 47 -5.50 3.09 9.74
N GLY A 48 -5.51 2.97 8.40
CA GLY A 48 -5.14 4.04 7.48
C GLY A 48 -3.63 4.26 7.34
N VAL A 49 -2.79 3.40 7.91
CA VAL A 49 -1.33 3.46 7.83
C VAL A 49 -0.80 2.31 6.95
N PRO A 50 -0.08 2.61 5.85
CA PRO A 50 0.61 1.59 5.06
C PRO A 50 1.75 0.94 5.84
N ILE A 51 1.75 -0.39 5.93
CA ILE A 51 2.83 -1.16 6.57
C ILE A 51 3.84 -1.56 5.50
N MET A 52 4.87 -0.73 5.33
CA MET A 52 5.90 -0.86 4.28
C MET A 52 7.06 -1.79 4.67
N LEU A 53 6.76 -2.88 5.40
CA LEU A 53 7.74 -3.88 5.84
C LEU A 53 7.60 -5.14 4.98
N VAL A 54 8.73 -5.63 4.45
CA VAL A 54 8.74 -6.83 3.59
C VAL A 54 8.26 -8.08 4.33
N SER A 55 8.54 -8.18 5.63
CA SER A 55 8.08 -9.31 6.47
C SER A 55 6.57 -9.34 6.67
N GLU A 56 5.90 -8.20 6.56
CA GLU A 56 4.44 -8.07 6.68
C GLU A 56 3.75 -8.11 5.32
N ALA A 57 4.52 -8.06 4.22
CA ALA A 57 3.99 -8.03 2.89
C ALA A 57 3.50 -9.41 2.46
N ARG A 58 2.31 -9.46 1.86
CA ARG A 58 1.76 -10.67 1.28
C ARG A 58 2.42 -10.92 -0.07
N LYS A 59 2.87 -12.15 -0.30
CA LYS A 59 3.38 -12.56 -1.62
C LYS A 59 2.24 -12.66 -2.62
N LEU A 60 2.49 -12.19 -3.84
CA LEU A 60 1.59 -12.44 -4.96
C LEU A 60 1.94 -13.81 -5.55
N ASP A 61 0.97 -14.71 -5.56
CA ASP A 61 1.09 -16.00 -6.24
C ASP A 61 1.16 -15.79 -7.76
N ALA A 62 1.79 -16.74 -8.45
CA ALA A 62 2.03 -16.68 -9.90
C ALA A 62 0.82 -17.14 -10.70
#